data_AF-A0A1I3WF92-F1
#
_entry.id   AF-A0A1I3WF92-F1
#
_cell.length_a   1.000
_cell.length_b   1.000
_cell.length_c   1.000
_cell.angle_alpha   90.00
_cell.angle_beta   90.00
_cell.angle_gamma   90.00
#
_symmetry.space_group_name_H-M   'P 1'
#
loop_
_entity.id
_entity.type
_entity.pdbx_description
1 polymer ?
#
loop_
_entity_poly.entity_id
_entity_poly.type
_entity_poly.pdbx_seq_one_letter_code
_entity_poly.pdbx_strand_id
1 'polypeptide(L)'
;MRGELAPEGLVADCGGAIEEIAIAVVPGCFGGDPLLGALLAALGKFARTLPEDVALHVLGTAATRGNIERWLDGLGLACRTVFVEAGLSAAADTADFWMQDPLLVVHGEGGARYLQQDCENPGDHAAWLSRATSVPVERAAMHLAGGNLLVGPDFRLTGQDSIDLTQAIIDREKSTELAFERLSAIDRRPLHVAGYGYGAPTREPPRAGAWNDPYRMRQYGGHIDRFVALTGQKSADGRPLILVADAMLGPGGRAEEFGSTRKRLGQTAERLEFLGFAVQRNPVPFVPAIRDRQLRARLYNNIVLENEIRKGRSRPLVWLPHYADAEPALADFDAENAALWRGLGFEPVPAHGWTKLTVAMGAVRCATKVLRRSPSFRFAA
;
A
#
# COMPACT_ATOMS: atom_id res chain seq x y z
N MET A 1 -30.57 14.05 -5.18
CA MET A 1 -29.47 14.67 -5.95
C MET A 1 -28.50 13.57 -6.32
N ARG A 2 -28.30 13.31 -7.62
CA ARG A 2 -27.31 12.33 -8.11
C ARG A 2 -25.93 12.92 -7.87
N GLY A 3 -25.10 12.25 -7.08
CA GLY A 3 -23.72 12.67 -6.86
C GLY A 3 -22.97 12.65 -8.18
N GLU A 4 -22.27 13.75 -8.50
CA GLU A 4 -21.28 13.77 -9.57
C GLU A 4 -20.29 12.64 -9.33
N LEU A 5 -20.15 11.75 -10.32
CA LEU A 5 -19.12 10.72 -10.33
C LEU A 5 -17.76 11.41 -10.23
N ALA A 6 -16.86 10.85 -9.43
CA ALA A 6 -15.49 11.33 -9.38
C ALA A 6 -14.89 11.34 -10.81
N PRO A 7 -14.07 12.35 -11.15
CA PRO A 7 -13.37 12.34 -12.44
C PRO A 7 -12.54 11.07 -12.58
N GLU A 8 -12.40 10.59 -13.81
CA GLU A 8 -11.61 9.41 -14.15
C GLU A 8 -10.22 9.44 -13.48
N GLY A 9 -9.89 8.39 -12.73
CA GLY A 9 -8.64 8.29 -12.00
C GLY A 9 -8.45 6.96 -11.27
N LEU A 10 -7.23 6.73 -10.82
CA LEU A 10 -6.84 5.60 -9.98
C LEU A 10 -7.72 5.52 -8.72
N VAL A 11 -8.04 4.32 -8.28
CA VAL A 11 -8.70 4.12 -6.99
C VAL A 11 -7.77 4.62 -5.88
N ALA A 12 -8.28 5.51 -5.03
CA ALA A 12 -7.50 6.12 -3.95
C ALA A 12 -7.23 5.14 -2.80
N ASP A 13 -6.09 5.33 -2.12
CA ASP A 13 -5.71 4.57 -0.92
C ASP A 13 -6.46 5.03 0.33
N CYS A 14 -7.07 6.22 0.28
CA CYS A 14 -7.94 6.79 1.30
C CYS A 14 -9.21 7.36 0.65
N GLY A 15 -10.28 7.54 1.42
CA GLY A 15 -11.56 8.07 0.93
C GLY A 15 -12.74 7.20 1.32
N GLY A 16 -13.66 6.92 0.39
CA GLY A 16 -14.89 6.17 0.67
C GLY A 16 -14.69 4.79 1.30
N ALA A 17 -15.81 4.23 1.78
CA ALA A 17 -15.87 2.88 2.30
C ALA A 17 -15.38 1.89 1.23
N ILE A 18 -14.63 0.86 1.64
CA ILE A 18 -14.17 -0.17 0.72
C ILE A 18 -15.38 -1.04 0.37
N GLU A 19 -15.64 -1.25 -0.92
CA GLU A 19 -16.72 -2.13 -1.37
C GLU A 19 -16.18 -3.44 -1.89
N GLU A 20 -14.99 -3.41 -2.50
CA GLU A 20 -14.33 -4.59 -3.03
C GLU A 20 -12.83 -4.55 -2.74
N ILE A 21 -12.30 -5.68 -2.27
CA ILE A 21 -10.87 -5.84 -1.96
C ILE A 21 -10.42 -7.24 -2.35
N ALA A 22 -9.18 -7.36 -2.83
CA ALA A 22 -8.60 -8.63 -3.25
C ALA A 22 -7.43 -9.06 -2.37
N ILE A 23 -7.26 -10.38 -2.23
CA ILE A 23 -6.11 -11.06 -1.65
C ILE A 23 -5.72 -12.24 -2.55
N ALA A 24 -4.46 -12.69 -2.46
CA ALA A 24 -3.99 -13.87 -3.18
C ALA A 24 -3.55 -14.98 -2.21
N VAL A 25 -4.01 -16.21 -2.49
CA VAL A 25 -3.69 -17.42 -1.73
C VAL A 25 -3.01 -18.43 -2.66
N VAL A 26 -1.68 -18.43 -2.63
CA VAL A 26 -0.86 -19.32 -3.45
C VAL A 26 -0.94 -20.78 -2.98
N PRO A 27 -0.75 -21.78 -3.85
CA PRO A 27 -0.84 -23.20 -3.48
C PRO A 27 0.02 -23.60 -2.29
N GLY A 28 1.22 -23.03 -2.17
CA GLY A 28 2.14 -23.30 -1.06
C GLY A 28 1.59 -22.95 0.33
N CYS A 29 0.56 -22.09 0.44
CA CYS A 29 -0.12 -21.79 1.71
C CYS A 29 -0.70 -23.03 2.41
N PHE A 30 -1.04 -24.07 1.65
CA PHE A 30 -1.55 -25.34 2.17
C PHE A 30 -0.51 -26.46 2.18
N GLY A 31 0.72 -26.19 1.72
CA GLY A 31 1.79 -27.17 1.53
C GLY A 31 2.76 -27.32 2.70
N GLY A 32 2.52 -26.64 3.82
CA GLY A 32 3.36 -26.73 5.02
C GLY A 32 4.55 -25.75 5.08
N ASP A 33 4.70 -24.84 4.11
CA ASP A 33 5.69 -23.77 4.18
C ASP A 33 5.37 -22.83 5.37
N PRO A 34 6.29 -22.62 6.33
CA PRO A 34 6.01 -21.81 7.51
C PRO A 34 5.70 -20.34 7.24
N LEU A 35 6.31 -19.74 6.20
CA LEU A 35 6.08 -18.34 5.82
C LEU A 35 4.71 -18.20 5.15
N LEU A 36 4.39 -19.09 4.20
CA LEU A 36 3.10 -19.06 3.52
C LEU A 36 1.94 -19.48 4.42
N GLY A 37 2.17 -20.38 5.39
CA GLY A 37 1.21 -20.68 6.44
C GLY A 37 0.96 -19.48 7.37
N ALA A 38 2.01 -18.71 7.68
CA ALA A 38 1.87 -17.46 8.42
C ALA A 38 1.10 -16.39 7.62
N LEU A 39 1.35 -16.30 6.31
CA LEU A 39 0.58 -15.46 5.40
C LEU A 39 -0.90 -15.84 5.40
N LEU A 40 -1.23 -17.11 5.19
CA LEU A 40 -2.62 -17.59 5.20
C LEU A 40 -3.31 -17.26 6.54
N ALA A 41 -2.61 -17.43 7.66
CA ALA A 41 -3.13 -17.07 8.98
C ALA A 41 -3.37 -15.55 9.13
N ALA A 42 -2.44 -14.72 8.66
CA ALA A 42 -2.56 -13.25 8.68
C ALA A 42 -3.72 -12.77 7.79
N LEU A 43 -3.82 -13.30 6.56
CA LEU A 43 -4.92 -13.02 5.63
C LEU A 43 -6.27 -13.43 6.21
N GLY A 44 -6.35 -14.58 6.88
CA GLY A 44 -7.59 -15.04 7.51
C GLY A 44 -7.99 -14.16 8.71
N LYS A 45 -7.01 -13.72 9.50
CA LYS A 45 -7.22 -12.73 10.57
C LYS A 45 -7.73 -11.39 10.01
N PHE A 46 -7.14 -10.90 8.92
CA PHE A 46 -7.60 -9.70 8.23
C PHE A 46 -9.02 -9.86 7.67
N ALA A 47 -9.29 -10.94 6.93
CA ALA A 47 -10.59 -11.21 6.31
C ALA A 47 -11.74 -11.23 7.34
N ARG A 48 -11.53 -11.78 8.54
CA ARG A 48 -12.53 -11.78 9.62
C ARG A 48 -12.92 -10.39 10.12
N THR A 49 -12.10 -9.38 9.85
CA THR A 49 -12.38 -8.00 10.26
C THR A 49 -13.11 -7.19 9.19
N LEU A 50 -13.32 -7.76 8.00
CA LEU A 50 -14.00 -7.07 6.90
C LEU A 50 -15.52 -6.97 7.18
N PRO A 51 -16.12 -5.78 6.98
CA PRO A 51 -17.56 -5.56 7.12
C PRO A 51 -18.41 -6.41 6.17
N GLU A 52 -19.69 -6.60 6.53
CA GLU A 52 -20.63 -7.47 5.81
C GLU A 52 -20.90 -7.05 4.36
N ASP A 53 -20.81 -5.76 4.07
CA ASP A 53 -21.05 -5.15 2.77
C ASP A 53 -19.80 -5.12 1.87
N VAL A 54 -18.67 -5.66 2.35
CA VAL A 54 -17.46 -5.85 1.54
C VAL A 54 -17.54 -7.14 0.73
N ALA A 55 -17.13 -7.10 -0.53
CA ALA A 55 -16.79 -8.29 -1.30
C ALA A 55 -15.27 -8.53 -1.29
N LEU A 56 -14.86 -9.65 -0.69
CA LEU A 56 -13.49 -10.13 -0.67
C LEU A 56 -13.24 -11.07 -1.87
N HIS A 57 -12.44 -10.63 -2.83
CA HIS A 57 -11.96 -11.44 -3.95
C HIS A 57 -10.73 -12.24 -3.51
N VAL A 58 -10.80 -13.56 -3.60
CA VAL A 58 -9.72 -14.47 -3.20
C VAL A 58 -9.18 -15.15 -4.43
N LEU A 59 -7.97 -14.77 -4.83
CA LEU A 59 -7.27 -15.38 -5.94
C LEU A 59 -6.65 -16.70 -5.50
N GLY A 60 -6.89 -17.75 -6.28
CA GLY A 60 -6.35 -19.09 -6.05
C GLY A 60 -6.34 -19.90 -7.35
N THR A 61 -5.64 -21.03 -7.36
CA THR A 61 -5.64 -21.91 -8.53
C THR A 61 -6.84 -22.84 -8.50
N ALA A 62 -7.22 -23.40 -9.64
CA ALA A 62 -8.25 -24.45 -9.71
C ALA A 62 -7.96 -25.61 -8.74
N ALA A 63 -6.68 -25.97 -8.57
CA ALA A 63 -6.24 -27.04 -7.67
C ALA A 63 -6.41 -26.71 -6.18
N THR A 64 -6.37 -25.42 -5.79
CA THR A 64 -6.48 -25.00 -4.39
C THR A 64 -7.88 -24.57 -3.99
N ARG A 65 -8.81 -24.47 -4.95
CA ARG A 65 -10.19 -24.01 -4.74
C ARG A 65 -10.86 -24.67 -3.52
N GLY A 66 -10.89 -26.00 -3.46
CA GLY A 66 -11.53 -26.71 -2.34
C GLY A 66 -10.84 -26.50 -0.98
N ASN A 67 -9.53 -26.22 -0.96
CA ASN A 67 -8.82 -25.84 0.27
C ASN A 67 -9.15 -24.42 0.70
N ILE A 68 -9.24 -23.49 -0.26
CA ILE A 68 -9.62 -22.10 -0.02
C ILE A 68 -11.06 -22.02 0.48
N GLU A 69 -12.01 -22.71 -0.16
CA GLU A 69 -13.41 -22.76 0.26
C GLU A 69 -13.54 -23.28 1.70
N ARG A 70 -12.93 -24.43 2.03
CA ARG A 70 -12.91 -24.96 3.41
C ARG A 70 -12.27 -23.99 4.41
N TRP A 71 -11.18 -23.33 4.00
CA TRP A 71 -10.51 -22.35 4.85
C TRP A 71 -11.41 -21.15 5.11
N LEU A 72 -12.05 -20.58 4.08
CA LEU A 72 -12.98 -19.46 4.20
C LEU A 72 -14.21 -19.81 5.04
N ASP A 73 -14.81 -20.99 4.84
CA ASP A 73 -15.94 -21.49 5.62
C ASP A 73 -15.59 -21.58 7.12
N GLY A 74 -14.36 -22.00 7.44
CA GLY A 74 -13.87 -22.09 8.80
C GLY A 74 -13.58 -20.75 9.49
N LEU A 75 -13.57 -19.62 8.75
CA LEU A 75 -13.26 -18.30 9.32
C LEU A 75 -14.48 -17.58 9.92
N GLY A 76 -15.71 -17.99 9.57
CA GLY A 76 -16.92 -17.30 10.04
C GLY A 76 -17.00 -15.84 9.58
N LEU A 77 -16.73 -15.61 8.29
CA LEU A 77 -16.66 -14.26 7.71
C LEU A 77 -18.04 -13.57 7.67
N ALA A 78 -18.06 -12.27 7.96
CA ALA A 78 -19.24 -11.44 7.75
C ALA A 78 -19.35 -10.96 6.29
N CYS A 79 -18.22 -10.65 5.66
CA CYS A 79 -18.14 -10.18 4.28
C CYS A 79 -18.47 -11.28 3.27
N ARG A 80 -18.88 -10.90 2.06
CA ARG A 80 -19.07 -11.83 0.94
C ARG A 80 -17.71 -12.22 0.35
N THR A 81 -17.52 -13.51 0.05
CA THR A 81 -16.32 -13.99 -0.66
C THR A 81 -16.60 -14.28 -2.13
N VAL A 82 -15.63 -13.97 -3.00
CA VAL A 82 -15.65 -14.29 -4.43
C VAL A 82 -14.35 -15.01 -4.77
N PHE A 83 -14.45 -16.25 -5.25
CA PHE A 83 -13.26 -16.97 -5.72
C PHE A 83 -12.88 -16.51 -7.13
N VAL A 84 -11.60 -16.22 -7.33
CA VAL A 84 -11.03 -15.81 -8.63
C VAL A 84 -10.00 -16.85 -9.05
N GLU A 85 -10.28 -17.55 -10.15
CA GLU A 85 -9.34 -18.53 -10.69
C GLU A 85 -8.13 -17.84 -11.34
N ALA A 86 -6.97 -18.07 -10.72
CA ALA A 86 -5.70 -17.47 -11.06
C ALA A 86 -4.68 -18.54 -11.48
N GLY A 87 -3.82 -18.18 -12.44
CA GLY A 87 -2.69 -18.99 -12.87
C GLY A 87 -1.46 -18.82 -11.98
N LEU A 88 -1.65 -18.83 -10.65
CA LEU A 88 -0.57 -18.63 -9.68
C LEU A 88 0.45 -19.77 -9.78
N SER A 89 1.73 -19.45 -9.61
CA SER A 89 2.78 -20.44 -9.60
C SER A 89 2.60 -21.38 -8.40
N ALA A 90 2.92 -22.65 -8.60
CA ALA A 90 3.05 -23.60 -7.48
C ALA A 90 4.31 -23.34 -6.66
N ALA A 91 5.30 -22.65 -7.24
CA ALA A 91 6.47 -22.20 -6.49
C ALA A 91 6.03 -21.15 -5.47
N ALA A 92 6.61 -21.21 -4.27
CA ALA A 92 6.43 -20.22 -3.21
C ALA A 92 7.08 -18.87 -3.57
N ASP A 93 6.85 -18.37 -4.79
CA ASP A 93 7.35 -17.08 -5.20
C ASP A 93 6.58 -16.01 -4.41
N THR A 94 7.32 -15.22 -3.66
CA THR A 94 6.75 -14.16 -2.83
C THR A 94 6.05 -13.09 -3.67
N ALA A 95 6.40 -12.97 -4.95
CA ALA A 95 5.75 -12.05 -5.88
C ALA A 95 4.24 -12.33 -6.04
N ASP A 96 3.83 -13.60 -6.00
CA ASP A 96 2.47 -14.01 -6.35
C ASP A 96 1.40 -13.61 -5.32
N PHE A 97 1.80 -13.34 -4.06
CA PHE A 97 0.86 -13.01 -2.99
C PHE A 97 0.80 -11.52 -2.60
N TRP A 98 1.70 -10.70 -3.12
CA TRP A 98 1.66 -9.24 -2.91
C TRP A 98 0.66 -8.59 -3.87
N MET A 99 -0.62 -8.69 -3.54
CA MET A 99 -1.74 -8.24 -4.39
C MET A 99 -1.65 -6.75 -4.79
N GLN A 100 -0.97 -5.92 -4.00
CA GLN A 100 -0.91 -4.48 -4.23
C GLN A 100 -0.11 -4.09 -5.47
N ASP A 101 0.94 -4.84 -5.79
CA ASP A 101 1.97 -4.44 -6.76
C ASP A 101 1.61 -4.65 -8.24
N PRO A 102 1.07 -5.81 -8.67
CA PRO A 102 1.00 -6.20 -10.09
C PRO A 102 -0.10 -5.51 -10.91
N LEU A 103 -0.97 -4.74 -10.27
CA LEU A 103 -2.04 -4.02 -10.98
C LEU A 103 -2.35 -2.68 -10.33
N LEU A 104 -2.85 -1.75 -11.14
CA LEU A 104 -3.55 -0.57 -10.68
C LEU A 104 -5.02 -0.63 -11.12
N VAL A 105 -5.89 0.04 -10.38
CA VAL A 105 -7.33 0.08 -10.68
C VAL A 105 -7.69 1.52 -11.00
N VAL A 106 -8.35 1.75 -12.14
CA VAL A 106 -8.81 3.07 -12.60
C VAL A 106 -10.32 3.03 -12.71
N HIS A 107 -11.00 4.02 -12.13
CA HIS A 107 -12.43 4.22 -12.24
C HIS A 107 -12.70 5.54 -12.96
N GLY A 108 -13.63 5.55 -13.90
CA GLY A 108 -14.08 6.78 -14.56
C GLY A 108 -15.47 6.67 -15.16
N GLU A 109 -15.84 7.66 -15.99
CA GLU A 109 -17.14 7.71 -16.65
C GLU A 109 -17.40 6.49 -17.56
N GLY A 110 -16.35 5.92 -18.15
CA GLY A 110 -16.40 4.71 -18.96
C GLY A 110 -16.43 3.40 -18.17
N GLY A 111 -16.49 3.45 -16.83
CA GLY A 111 -16.43 2.29 -15.94
C GLY A 111 -15.03 2.07 -15.35
N ALA A 112 -14.84 0.90 -14.75
CA ALA A 112 -13.55 0.48 -14.21
C ALA A 112 -12.66 -0.12 -15.31
N ARG A 113 -11.34 0.04 -15.18
CA ARG A 113 -10.32 -0.73 -15.91
C ARG A 113 -9.16 -1.10 -14.99
N TYR A 114 -8.50 -2.21 -15.28
CA TYR A 114 -7.24 -2.57 -14.64
C TYR A 114 -6.09 -2.12 -15.53
N LEU A 115 -5.11 -1.44 -14.95
CA LEU A 115 -3.83 -1.19 -15.62
C LEU A 115 -2.86 -2.29 -15.18
N GLN A 116 -2.25 -2.97 -16.14
CA GLN A 116 -1.12 -3.88 -15.94
C GLN A 116 0.15 -3.16 -16.37
N GLN A 117 1.11 -3.11 -15.46
CA GLN A 117 2.38 -2.42 -15.60
C GLN A 117 3.53 -3.33 -15.16
N ASP A 118 4.76 -2.98 -15.51
CA ASP A 118 5.93 -3.70 -15.00
C ASP A 118 6.14 -3.36 -13.51
N CYS A 119 6.59 -4.34 -12.73
CA CYS A 119 6.95 -4.17 -11.32
C CYS A 119 7.92 -5.27 -10.87
N GLU A 120 8.51 -5.10 -9.69
CA GLU A 120 9.46 -6.05 -9.08
C GLU A 120 8.81 -7.40 -8.75
N ASN A 121 7.49 -7.41 -8.54
CA ASN A 121 6.67 -8.58 -8.27
C ASN A 121 5.71 -8.80 -9.45
N PRO A 122 6.19 -9.22 -10.63
CA PRO A 122 5.35 -9.33 -11.82
C PRO A 122 4.29 -10.42 -11.65
N GLY A 123 3.10 -10.19 -12.21
CA GLY A 123 2.02 -11.17 -12.19
C GLY A 123 0.88 -10.80 -13.14
N ASP A 124 0.07 -11.79 -13.49
CA ASP A 124 -1.11 -11.64 -14.35
C ASP A 124 -2.39 -11.34 -13.55
N HIS A 125 -2.26 -10.80 -12.34
CA HIS A 125 -3.39 -10.51 -11.43
C HIS A 125 -4.48 -9.67 -12.09
N ALA A 126 -4.11 -8.67 -12.92
CA ALA A 126 -5.06 -7.87 -13.69
C ALA A 126 -5.90 -8.73 -14.65
N ALA A 127 -5.27 -9.66 -15.38
CA ALA A 127 -5.95 -10.56 -16.31
C ALA A 127 -6.83 -11.58 -15.58
N TRP A 128 -6.39 -12.07 -14.42
CA TRP A 128 -7.16 -13.02 -13.61
C TRP A 128 -8.42 -12.37 -13.03
N LEU A 129 -8.27 -11.17 -12.45
CA LEU A 129 -9.41 -10.38 -11.98
C LEU A 129 -10.34 -10.01 -13.13
N SER A 130 -9.81 -9.59 -14.28
CA SER A 130 -10.60 -9.21 -15.46
C SER A 130 -11.55 -10.31 -15.90
N ARG A 131 -11.11 -11.58 -15.91
CA ARG A 131 -11.98 -12.72 -16.25
C ARG A 131 -13.13 -12.91 -15.26
N ALA A 132 -12.89 -12.62 -13.98
CA ALA A 132 -13.90 -12.78 -12.93
C ALA A 132 -14.86 -11.58 -12.84
N THR A 133 -14.37 -10.36 -13.10
CA THR A 133 -15.14 -9.11 -12.91
C THR A 133 -15.65 -8.50 -14.20
N SER A 134 -15.23 -9.01 -15.36
CA SER A 134 -15.48 -8.43 -16.68
C SER A 134 -14.95 -6.99 -16.84
N VAL A 135 -14.02 -6.58 -15.98
CA VAL A 135 -13.33 -5.28 -16.07
C VAL A 135 -12.19 -5.40 -17.08
N PRO A 136 -12.09 -4.53 -18.09
CA PRO A 136 -11.04 -4.61 -19.11
C PRO A 136 -9.64 -4.36 -18.53
N VAL A 137 -8.64 -4.98 -19.15
CA VAL A 137 -7.21 -4.74 -18.85
C VAL A 137 -6.58 -3.89 -19.94
N GLU A 138 -5.84 -2.88 -19.53
CA GLU A 138 -4.96 -2.07 -20.36
C GLU A 138 -3.51 -2.27 -19.91
N ARG A 139 -2.57 -2.33 -20.85
CA ARG A 139 -1.15 -2.43 -20.54
C ARG A 139 -0.48 -1.07 -20.63
N ALA A 140 0.26 -0.70 -19.60
CA ALA A 140 1.00 0.54 -19.55
C ALA A 140 2.51 0.27 -19.63
N ALA A 141 3.19 0.93 -20.58
CA ALA A 141 4.64 0.82 -20.78
C ALA A 141 5.42 1.68 -19.76
N MET A 142 5.38 1.25 -18.50
CA MET A 142 6.04 1.88 -17.35
C MET A 142 6.34 0.83 -16.26
N HIS A 143 7.25 1.17 -15.35
CA HIS A 143 7.54 0.38 -14.16
C HIS A 143 6.95 1.07 -12.92
N LEU A 144 5.91 0.48 -12.32
CA LEU A 144 5.21 1.07 -11.19
C LEU A 144 4.52 0.01 -10.31
N ALA A 145 5.21 -0.48 -9.28
CA ALA A 145 4.56 -1.27 -8.24
C ALA A 145 3.53 -0.43 -7.48
N GLY A 146 2.33 -0.98 -7.24
CA GLY A 146 1.33 -0.33 -6.40
C GLY A 146 1.78 -0.10 -4.95
N GLY A 147 2.79 -0.82 -4.44
CA GLY A 147 3.47 -0.52 -3.18
C GLY A 147 4.29 0.76 -3.23
N ASN A 148 4.80 1.12 -4.42
CA ASN A 148 5.59 2.34 -4.64
C ASN A 148 4.75 3.53 -5.15
N LEU A 149 3.42 3.41 -5.12
CA LEU A 149 2.46 4.44 -5.47
C LEU A 149 1.45 4.60 -4.34
N LEU A 150 1.27 5.83 -3.85
CA LEU A 150 0.19 6.20 -2.93
C LEU A 150 -0.72 7.22 -3.59
N VAL A 151 -2.02 6.96 -3.55
CA VAL A 151 -3.03 7.70 -4.28
C VAL A 151 -3.97 8.40 -3.30
N GLY A 152 -3.81 9.72 -3.16
CA GLY A 152 -4.62 10.56 -2.29
C GLY A 152 -5.87 11.14 -2.98
N PRO A 153 -6.67 11.95 -2.27
CA PRO A 153 -7.82 12.66 -2.83
C PRO A 153 -7.51 13.45 -4.11
N ASP A 154 -6.47 14.25 -4.03
CA ASP A 154 -6.14 15.33 -4.96
C ASP A 154 -4.64 15.36 -5.29
N PHE A 155 -3.90 14.33 -4.88
CA PHE A 155 -2.48 14.16 -5.17
C PHE A 155 -2.11 12.67 -5.28
N ARG A 156 -0.91 12.40 -5.78
CA ARG A 156 -0.26 11.10 -5.79
C ARG A 156 1.17 11.24 -5.28
N LEU A 157 1.66 10.22 -4.58
CA LEU A 157 3.08 10.09 -4.24
C LEU A 157 3.62 8.84 -4.94
N THR A 158 4.81 8.95 -5.52
CA THR A 158 5.60 7.80 -5.98
C THR A 158 6.98 7.81 -5.37
N GLY A 159 7.61 6.66 -5.24
CA GLY A 159 9.05 6.57 -4.98
C GLY A 159 9.88 6.89 -6.24
N GLN A 160 11.14 7.25 -6.03
CA GLN A 160 12.11 7.53 -7.10
C GLN A 160 12.41 6.30 -7.96
N ASP A 161 12.42 5.10 -7.38
CA ASP A 161 12.74 3.85 -8.07
C ASP A 161 11.76 3.59 -9.23
N SER A 162 10.48 4.00 -9.09
CA SER A 162 9.51 3.91 -10.18
C SER A 162 9.90 4.78 -11.38
N ILE A 163 10.50 5.95 -11.14
CA ILE A 163 10.96 6.86 -12.21
C ILE A 163 12.20 6.25 -12.89
N ASP A 164 13.18 5.81 -12.10
CA ASP A 164 14.44 5.26 -12.59
C ASP A 164 14.21 3.96 -13.40
N LEU A 165 13.34 3.08 -12.91
CA LEU A 165 12.99 1.83 -13.59
C LEU A 165 12.10 2.07 -14.81
N THR A 166 11.19 3.05 -14.74
CA THR A 166 10.41 3.45 -15.92
C THR A 166 11.35 3.99 -17.00
N GLN A 167 12.30 4.86 -16.66
CA GLN A 167 13.31 5.39 -17.58
C GLN A 167 14.10 4.27 -18.28
N ALA A 168 14.41 3.18 -17.57
CA ALA A 168 15.08 2.02 -18.15
C ALA A 168 14.25 1.27 -19.21
N ILE A 169 12.91 1.35 -19.15
CA ILE A 169 11.98 0.73 -20.13
C ILE A 169 11.85 1.56 -21.41
N ILE A 170 11.98 2.89 -21.35
CA ILE A 170 11.63 3.79 -22.48
C ILE A 170 12.63 3.76 -23.65
N ASP A 171 13.77 3.09 -23.48
CA ASP A 171 14.86 2.85 -24.43
C ASP A 171 14.85 3.68 -25.75
N ARG A 172 15.52 4.85 -25.71
CA ARG A 172 16.26 5.54 -26.81
C ARG A 172 16.84 6.87 -26.34
N GLU A 173 16.13 7.55 -25.45
CA GLU A 173 16.62 8.70 -24.70
C GLU A 173 16.25 8.43 -23.24
N LYS A 174 17.24 8.08 -22.41
CA LYS A 174 17.03 7.87 -20.96
C LYS A 174 16.62 9.20 -20.32
N SER A 175 15.39 9.64 -20.52
CA SER A 175 14.84 10.90 -20.00
C SER A 175 14.00 10.62 -18.77
N THR A 176 14.46 11.17 -17.64
CA THR A 176 13.72 11.21 -16.38
C THR A 176 12.41 11.99 -16.53
N GLU A 177 12.39 13.03 -17.37
CA GLU A 177 11.17 13.79 -17.66
C GLU A 177 10.14 12.93 -18.38
N LEU A 178 10.54 12.17 -19.40
CA LEU A 178 9.63 11.30 -20.14
C LEU A 178 9.10 10.18 -19.23
N ALA A 179 9.94 9.64 -18.35
CA ALA A 179 9.49 8.70 -17.32
C ALA A 179 8.48 9.34 -16.37
N PHE A 180 8.75 10.54 -15.86
CA PHE A 180 7.85 11.27 -14.99
C PHE A 180 6.53 11.67 -15.70
N GLU A 181 6.59 12.07 -16.97
CA GLU A 181 5.44 12.41 -17.81
C GLU A 181 4.55 11.18 -18.01
N ARG A 182 5.14 10.01 -18.33
CA ARG A 182 4.38 8.75 -18.43
C ARG A 182 3.69 8.38 -17.13
N LEU A 183 4.40 8.43 -16.01
CA LEU A 183 3.83 8.18 -14.68
C LEU A 183 2.76 9.23 -14.33
N SER A 184 2.92 10.47 -14.79
CA SER A 184 1.95 11.53 -14.57
C SER A 184 0.68 11.32 -15.40
N ALA A 185 0.79 10.79 -16.62
CA ALA A 185 -0.33 10.65 -17.57
C ALA A 185 -1.43 9.66 -17.15
N ILE A 186 -1.13 8.70 -16.26
CA ILE A 186 -2.09 7.67 -15.85
C ILE A 186 -3.22 8.20 -14.96
N ASP A 187 -3.09 9.43 -14.44
CA ASP A 187 -4.05 10.03 -13.53
C ASP A 187 -3.89 11.56 -13.48
N ARG A 188 -4.99 12.30 -13.38
CA ARG A 188 -4.96 13.78 -13.44
C ARG A 188 -4.43 14.44 -12.16
N ARG A 189 -4.41 13.74 -11.03
CA ARG A 189 -3.91 14.30 -9.76
C ARG A 189 -2.41 14.62 -9.87
N PRO A 190 -1.94 15.75 -9.34
CA PRO A 190 -0.52 16.06 -9.21
C PRO A 190 0.30 14.88 -8.66
N LEU A 191 1.38 14.53 -9.34
CA LEU A 191 2.32 13.51 -8.91
C LEU A 191 3.50 14.16 -8.18
N HIS A 192 3.82 13.66 -6.99
CA HIS A 192 4.99 14.07 -6.22
C HIS A 192 5.91 12.88 -5.96
N VAL A 193 7.20 13.15 -5.84
CA VAL A 193 8.20 12.13 -5.51
C VAL A 193 8.51 12.16 -4.02
N ALA A 194 8.16 11.07 -3.33
CA ALA A 194 8.51 10.85 -1.93
C ALA A 194 9.91 10.21 -1.82
N GLY A 195 10.78 10.86 -1.05
CA GLY A 195 12.15 10.42 -0.84
C GLY A 195 13.01 11.51 -0.24
N TYR A 196 14.32 11.30 -0.23
CA TYR A 196 15.32 12.25 0.26
C TYR A 196 16.35 12.54 -0.83
N GLY A 197 16.81 13.79 -0.95
CA GLY A 197 17.79 14.21 -1.96
C GLY A 197 19.10 14.71 -1.36
N TYR A 198 20.11 14.90 -2.20
CA TYR A 198 21.37 15.56 -1.83
C TYR A 198 21.33 17.11 -1.98
N GLY A 199 20.17 17.70 -2.30
CA GLY A 199 20.00 19.13 -2.56
C GLY A 199 18.71 19.73 -2.00
N ALA A 200 18.59 21.06 -2.07
CA ALA A 200 17.44 21.80 -1.55
C ALA A 200 16.15 21.48 -2.34
N PRO A 201 14.99 21.31 -1.68
CA PRO A 201 13.73 21.06 -2.36
C PRO A 201 13.29 22.21 -3.30
N THR A 202 12.63 21.91 -4.43
CA THR A 202 12.01 22.90 -5.33
C THR A 202 10.51 22.63 -5.49
N ARG A 203 9.68 23.69 -5.54
CA ARG A 203 8.20 23.59 -5.65
C ARG A 203 7.69 23.48 -7.09
N GLU A 204 8.45 23.93 -8.08
CA GLU A 204 8.05 23.92 -9.49
C GLU A 204 8.37 22.58 -10.17
N PRO A 205 7.52 22.11 -11.12
CA PRO A 205 7.89 21.02 -12.01
C PRO A 205 9.08 21.42 -12.91
N PRO A 206 9.89 20.46 -13.39
CA PRO A 206 11.09 20.76 -14.16
C PRO A 206 10.77 21.57 -15.43
N ARG A 207 11.60 22.56 -15.75
CA ARG A 207 11.63 23.18 -17.09
C ARG A 207 12.67 22.47 -17.93
N ALA A 208 12.35 22.20 -19.20
CA ALA A 208 13.28 21.58 -20.14
C ALA A 208 14.60 22.38 -20.23
N GLY A 209 15.74 21.69 -20.05
CA GLY A 209 17.07 22.25 -20.32
C GLY A 209 17.91 22.71 -19.12
N ALA A 210 17.45 22.55 -17.87
CA ALA A 210 18.23 22.91 -16.68
C ALA A 210 18.79 21.68 -15.94
N TRP A 211 19.73 20.95 -16.55
CA TRP A 211 20.34 19.75 -15.96
C TRP A 211 21.67 20.06 -15.27
N ASN A 212 21.59 20.74 -14.12
CA ASN A 212 22.54 20.60 -13.01
C ASN A 212 21.74 20.07 -11.80
N ASP A 213 21.49 18.76 -11.87
CA ASP A 213 20.80 17.79 -10.99
C ASP A 213 20.30 18.24 -9.58
N PRO A 214 19.07 18.80 -9.47
CA PRO A 214 18.34 18.94 -8.21
C PRO A 214 17.51 17.68 -7.85
N TYR A 215 17.66 16.55 -8.56
CA TYR A 215 16.79 15.38 -8.49
C TYR A 215 17.52 14.03 -8.34
N ARG A 216 18.76 14.00 -7.82
CA ARG A 216 19.35 12.81 -7.17
C ARG A 216 18.62 12.49 -5.86
N MET A 217 17.34 12.19 -6.01
CA MET A 217 16.48 11.66 -4.98
C MET A 217 16.83 10.19 -4.79
N ARG A 218 16.64 9.72 -3.56
CA ARG A 218 16.65 8.33 -3.21
C ARG A 218 15.42 8.07 -2.39
N GLN A 219 14.91 6.85 -2.44
CA GLN A 219 13.89 6.40 -1.52
C GLN A 219 14.47 5.44 -0.50
N TYR A 220 13.79 5.30 0.63
CA TYR A 220 14.15 4.33 1.65
C TYR A 220 13.28 3.08 1.51
N GLY A 221 13.93 1.91 1.42
CA GLY A 221 13.27 0.61 1.54
C GLY A 221 12.39 0.17 0.37
N GLY A 222 12.68 0.62 -0.86
CA GLY A 222 12.12 0.07 -2.12
C GLY A 222 10.67 0.47 -2.44
N HIS A 223 9.74 0.37 -1.48
CA HIS A 223 8.36 0.83 -1.63
C HIS A 223 8.03 1.91 -0.60
N ILE A 224 7.43 3.02 -1.03
CA ILE A 224 7.08 4.13 -0.13
C ILE A 224 5.97 3.77 0.87
N ASP A 225 5.08 2.83 0.55
CA ASP A 225 3.98 2.40 1.43
C ASP A 225 4.42 1.65 2.70
N ARG A 226 5.70 1.31 2.77
CA ARG A 226 6.34 0.74 3.96
C ARG A 226 6.56 1.79 5.04
N PHE A 227 6.69 3.07 4.65
CA PHE A 227 7.11 4.16 5.55
C PHE A 227 6.26 5.43 5.44
N VAL A 228 5.37 5.51 4.45
CA VAL A 228 4.44 6.61 4.24
C VAL A 228 3.03 6.06 4.21
N ALA A 229 2.11 6.67 4.96
CA ALA A 229 0.69 6.35 4.91
C ALA A 229 -0.13 7.62 4.63
N LEU A 230 -1.13 7.50 3.77
CA LEU A 230 -2.11 8.56 3.56
C LEU A 230 -3.19 8.47 4.63
N THR A 231 -3.67 9.61 5.12
CA THR A 231 -4.77 9.63 6.10
C THR A 231 -6.12 9.99 5.46
N GLY A 232 -6.11 10.67 4.31
CA GLY A 232 -7.32 11.28 3.75
C GLY A 232 -7.87 12.45 4.58
N GLN A 233 -7.17 12.87 5.64
CA GLN A 233 -7.48 14.04 6.46
C GLN A 233 -6.67 15.24 6.00
N LYS A 234 -7.11 16.43 6.42
CA LYS A 234 -6.34 17.68 6.31
C LYS A 234 -5.95 18.18 7.70
N SER A 235 -4.81 18.86 7.79
CA SER A 235 -4.44 19.61 8.99
C SER A 235 -5.32 20.84 9.15
N ALA A 236 -5.20 21.51 10.31
CA ALA A 236 -5.97 22.72 10.62
C ALA A 236 -5.74 23.88 9.63
N ASP A 237 -4.58 23.93 8.97
CA ASP A 237 -4.23 24.89 7.92
C ASP A 237 -4.60 24.41 6.49
N GLY A 238 -5.36 23.31 6.37
CA GLY A 238 -5.89 22.80 5.11
C GLY A 238 -4.92 21.98 4.27
N ARG A 239 -3.70 21.72 4.74
CA ARG A 239 -2.74 20.85 4.03
C ARG A 239 -3.14 19.37 4.14
N PRO A 240 -2.94 18.54 3.10
CA PRO A 240 -3.17 17.10 3.23
C PRO A 240 -2.25 16.51 4.31
N LEU A 241 -2.84 15.76 5.24
CA LEU A 241 -2.13 15.13 6.35
C LEU A 241 -1.65 13.73 5.96
N ILE A 242 -0.35 13.48 6.10
CA ILE A 242 0.27 12.18 5.83
C ILE A 242 1.11 11.75 7.03
N LEU A 243 1.26 10.43 7.18
CA LEU A 243 2.14 9.85 8.18
C LEU A 243 3.45 9.43 7.53
N VAL A 244 4.56 9.79 8.17
CA VAL A 244 5.89 9.30 7.79
C VAL A 244 6.54 8.64 9.00
N ALA A 245 7.05 7.43 8.79
CA ALA A 245 7.69 6.62 9.81
C ALA A 245 8.82 7.39 10.51
N ASP A 246 8.70 7.51 11.83
CA ASP A 246 9.81 7.81 12.71
C ASP A 246 10.49 6.53 13.14
N ALA A 247 11.60 6.23 12.46
CA ALA A 247 12.39 5.08 12.81
C ALA A 247 12.81 5.19 14.28
N MET A 248 12.50 4.15 15.04
CA MET A 248 12.91 3.93 16.42
C MET A 248 13.79 2.68 16.50
N LEU A 249 14.81 2.69 17.36
CA LEU A 249 15.53 1.47 17.68
C LEU A 249 14.64 0.64 18.62
N GLY A 250 14.22 -0.53 18.16
CA GLY A 250 13.40 -1.43 18.95
C GLY A 250 14.22 -2.34 19.88
N PRO A 251 13.53 -3.15 20.70
CA PRO A 251 14.18 -4.11 21.60
C PRO A 251 15.17 -5.02 20.88
N GLY A 252 16.40 -5.10 21.39
CA GLY A 252 17.47 -5.95 20.84
C GLY A 252 18.15 -5.42 19.57
N GLY A 253 17.79 -4.23 19.08
CA GLY A 253 18.50 -3.57 17.98
C GLY A 253 19.84 -2.94 18.41
N ARG A 254 20.77 -2.77 17.46
CA ARG A 254 22.06 -2.07 17.67
C ARG A 254 22.08 -0.73 16.95
N ALA A 255 22.50 0.33 17.64
CA ALA A 255 22.47 1.71 17.12
C ALA A 255 23.34 1.93 15.87
N GLU A 256 24.44 1.19 15.75
CA GLU A 256 25.40 1.25 14.63
C GLU A 256 24.75 0.94 13.27
N GLU A 257 23.71 0.10 13.26
CA GLU A 257 22.98 -0.33 12.05
C GLU A 257 21.86 0.65 11.65
N PHE A 258 21.58 1.64 12.49
CA PHE A 258 20.31 2.36 12.50
C PHE A 258 20.41 3.86 12.16
N GLY A 259 21.55 4.50 12.47
CA GLY A 259 21.69 5.97 12.39
C GLY A 259 21.35 6.57 11.01
N SER A 260 21.68 5.87 9.92
CA SER A 260 21.38 6.35 8.56
C SER A 260 19.89 6.27 8.21
N THR A 261 19.15 5.30 8.76
CA THR A 261 17.73 5.09 8.51
C THR A 261 16.90 6.24 9.03
N ARG A 262 17.10 6.61 10.31
CA ARG A 262 16.36 7.72 10.93
C ARG A 262 16.57 9.04 10.18
N LYS A 263 17.82 9.32 9.78
CA LYS A 263 18.15 10.50 8.97
C LYS A 263 17.40 10.52 7.64
N ARG A 264 17.42 9.42 6.88
CA ARG A 264 16.78 9.32 5.56
C ARG A 264 15.25 9.50 5.63
N LEU A 265 14.61 8.92 6.64
CA LEU A 265 13.17 9.07 6.87
C LEU A 265 12.80 10.46 7.42
N GLY A 266 13.68 11.10 8.17
CA GLY A 266 13.55 12.51 8.57
C GLY A 266 13.59 13.44 7.35
N GLN A 267 14.59 13.27 6.49
CA GLN A 267 14.71 14.05 5.24
C GLN A 267 13.53 13.82 4.27
N THR A 268 12.96 12.61 4.28
CA THR A 268 11.74 12.32 3.52
C THR A 268 10.54 13.12 4.05
N ALA A 269 10.39 13.23 5.37
CA ALA A 269 9.36 14.07 5.99
C ALA A 269 9.56 15.55 5.71
N GLU A 270 10.77 16.09 5.92
CA GLU A 270 11.11 17.50 5.64
C GLU A 270 10.78 17.89 4.19
N ARG A 271 11.08 16.99 3.24
CA ARG A 271 10.73 17.21 1.84
C ARG A 271 9.22 17.25 1.62
N LEU A 272 8.47 16.30 2.20
CA LEU A 272 7.02 16.28 2.05
C LEU A 272 6.39 17.54 2.68
N GLU A 273 6.89 18.00 3.82
CA GLU A 273 6.46 19.28 4.40
C GLU A 273 6.73 20.46 3.45
N PHE A 274 7.92 20.50 2.84
CA PHE A 274 8.26 21.52 1.85
C PHE A 274 7.33 21.52 0.63
N LEU A 275 6.91 20.33 0.18
CA LEU A 275 5.98 20.12 -0.92
C LEU A 275 4.52 20.49 -0.58
N GLY A 276 4.26 20.92 0.66
CA GLY A 276 2.95 21.43 1.07
C GLY A 276 2.09 20.42 1.83
N PHE A 277 2.64 19.27 2.24
CA PHE A 277 1.96 18.33 3.10
C PHE A 277 2.08 18.74 4.57
N ALA A 278 1.08 18.39 5.38
CA ALA A 278 1.27 18.30 6.82
C ALA A 278 1.79 16.89 7.13
N VAL A 279 2.94 16.80 7.79
CA VAL A 279 3.54 15.50 8.13
C VAL A 279 3.41 15.26 9.61
N GLN A 280 2.80 14.14 9.97
CA GLN A 280 2.82 13.62 11.32
C GLN A 280 3.72 12.38 11.38
N ARG A 281 4.51 12.28 12.44
CA ARG A 281 5.47 11.20 12.65
C ARG A 281 4.79 10.06 13.41
N ASN A 282 5.00 8.82 12.98
CA ASN A 282 4.52 7.64 13.70
C ASN A 282 5.69 6.71 14.06
N PRO A 283 5.76 6.17 15.28
CA PRO A 283 6.90 5.39 15.73
C PRO A 283 6.95 4.03 15.05
N VAL A 284 8.07 3.74 14.39
CA VAL A 284 8.30 2.47 13.69
C VAL A 284 9.55 1.81 14.26
N PRO A 285 9.40 0.74 15.07
CA PRO A 285 10.53 0.06 15.66
C PRO A 285 11.25 -0.80 14.62
N PHE A 286 12.58 -0.71 14.65
CA PHE A 286 13.49 -1.60 13.93
C PHE A 286 13.99 -2.64 14.92
N VAL A 287 13.65 -3.91 14.65
CA VAL A 287 13.87 -5.05 15.55
C VAL A 287 14.47 -6.21 14.76
N PRO A 288 15.45 -6.95 15.31
CA PRO A 288 15.94 -8.19 14.71
C PRO A 288 14.78 -9.13 14.38
N ALA A 289 14.61 -9.50 13.11
CA ALA A 289 13.54 -10.40 12.71
C ALA A 289 13.75 -11.79 13.33
N ILE A 290 12.65 -12.47 13.64
CA ILE A 290 12.67 -13.76 14.34
C ILE A 290 13.49 -14.82 13.57
N ARG A 291 13.39 -14.82 12.24
CA ARG A 291 13.95 -15.87 11.37
C ARG A 291 15.43 -15.69 11.06
N ASP A 292 15.85 -14.49 10.67
CA ASP A 292 17.19 -14.23 10.13
C ASP A 292 18.00 -13.22 10.96
N ARG A 293 17.42 -12.71 12.05
CA ARG A 293 18.02 -11.73 12.96
C ARG A 293 18.41 -10.41 12.30
N GLN A 294 18.09 -10.18 11.03
CA GLN A 294 18.33 -8.90 10.38
C GLN A 294 17.44 -7.84 11.00
N LEU A 295 17.98 -6.64 11.18
CA LEU A 295 17.24 -5.51 11.71
C LEU A 295 16.17 -5.07 10.69
N ARG A 296 14.89 -5.27 11.01
CA ARG A 296 13.76 -4.98 10.10
C ARG A 296 12.74 -4.07 10.77
N ALA A 297 12.16 -3.19 9.97
CA ALA A 297 11.06 -2.34 10.41
C ALA A 297 9.80 -3.16 10.70
N ARG A 298 9.02 -2.74 11.69
CA ARG A 298 7.64 -3.17 11.89
C ARG A 298 6.72 -2.14 11.25
N LEU A 299 6.19 -2.48 10.08
CA LEU A 299 5.62 -1.56 9.10
C LEU A 299 4.23 -1.03 9.49
N TYR A 300 4.13 -0.22 10.55
CA TYR A 300 2.87 0.39 10.99
C TYR A 300 2.23 1.36 9.99
N ASN A 301 2.95 1.81 8.95
CA ASN A 301 2.41 2.62 7.86
C ASN A 301 1.75 1.78 6.76
N ASN A 302 1.98 0.46 6.74
CA ASN A 302 1.49 -0.42 5.67
C ASN A 302 0.04 -0.86 5.95
N ILE A 303 -0.84 0.14 5.89
CA ILE A 303 -2.23 0.11 6.35
C ILE A 303 -3.23 0.15 5.19
N VAL A 304 -4.44 -0.29 5.48
CA VAL A 304 -5.63 -0.03 4.67
C VAL A 304 -6.58 0.81 5.51
N LEU A 305 -7.25 1.81 4.91
CA LEU A 305 -8.21 2.64 5.65
C LEU A 305 -9.43 3.02 4.82
N GLU A 306 -10.43 3.51 5.55
CA GLU A 306 -11.63 4.18 5.07
C GLU A 306 -11.74 5.52 5.76
N ASN A 307 -12.26 6.54 5.10
CA ASN A 307 -12.63 7.82 5.69
C ASN A 307 -14.16 7.95 5.85
N GLU A 308 -14.94 7.09 5.19
CA GLU A 308 -16.38 7.00 5.39
C GLU A 308 -16.71 6.27 6.71
N ILE A 309 -17.72 6.75 7.42
CA ILE A 309 -18.26 6.09 8.61
C ILE A 309 -19.32 5.10 8.16
N ARG A 310 -19.04 3.80 8.34
CA ARG A 310 -20.01 2.75 8.03
C ARG A 310 -21.22 2.79 8.95
N LYS A 311 -22.36 2.29 8.47
CA LYS A 311 -23.59 2.16 9.27
C LYS A 311 -23.32 1.40 10.57
N GLY A 312 -23.79 1.95 11.69
CA GLY A 312 -23.59 1.35 13.02
C GLY A 312 -22.22 1.63 13.66
N ARG A 313 -21.34 2.36 12.97
CA ARG A 313 -20.07 2.85 13.52
C ARG A 313 -20.16 4.34 13.84
N SER A 314 -19.29 4.81 14.72
CA SER A 314 -19.14 6.24 15.05
C SER A 314 -17.90 6.87 14.43
N ARG A 315 -17.00 6.06 13.85
CA ARG A 315 -15.70 6.48 13.34
C ARG A 315 -15.33 5.68 12.07
N PRO A 316 -14.53 6.28 11.17
CA PRO A 316 -13.94 5.55 10.06
C PRO A 316 -12.95 4.47 10.53
N LEU A 317 -12.73 3.44 9.72
CA LEU A 317 -11.87 2.31 10.05
C LEU A 317 -10.45 2.48 9.51
N VAL A 318 -9.45 1.99 10.26
CA VAL A 318 -8.09 1.76 9.77
C VAL A 318 -7.59 0.40 10.21
N TRP A 319 -7.20 -0.45 9.26
CA TRP A 319 -6.58 -1.73 9.51
C TRP A 319 -5.08 -1.53 9.72
N LEU A 320 -4.68 -1.62 10.98
CA LEU A 320 -3.33 -1.33 11.46
C LEU A 320 -2.56 -2.64 11.69
N PRO A 321 -1.42 -2.89 11.04
CA PRO A 321 -0.55 -4.02 11.38
C PRO A 321 -0.23 -4.04 12.87
N HIS A 322 -0.37 -5.21 13.48
CA HIS A 322 -0.16 -5.45 14.90
C HIS A 322 0.93 -6.50 15.10
N TYR A 323 1.89 -6.25 15.99
CA TYR A 323 3.10 -7.08 16.09
C TYR A 323 3.31 -7.76 17.46
N ALA A 324 2.70 -7.24 18.53
CA ALA A 324 2.82 -7.81 19.88
C ALA A 324 2.12 -9.16 20.05
N ASP A 325 1.36 -9.62 19.05
CA ASP A 325 0.79 -10.98 19.05
C ASP A 325 1.87 -12.07 18.98
N ALA A 326 3.07 -11.74 18.49
CA ALA A 326 4.23 -12.63 18.50
C ALA A 326 5.50 -11.98 19.09
N GLU A 327 5.55 -10.66 19.24
CA GLU A 327 6.66 -9.92 19.85
C GLU A 327 6.15 -9.03 21.00
N PRO A 328 5.83 -9.58 22.19
CA PRO A 328 5.17 -8.82 23.27
C PRO A 328 5.87 -7.54 23.72
N ALA A 329 7.20 -7.45 23.53
CA ALA A 329 7.99 -6.26 23.78
C ALA A 329 7.63 -5.06 22.87
N LEU A 330 6.75 -5.26 21.88
CA LEU A 330 6.24 -4.21 20.99
C LEU A 330 4.84 -3.70 21.37
N ALA A 331 4.26 -4.16 22.48
CA ALA A 331 2.92 -3.75 22.90
C ALA A 331 2.76 -2.22 23.02
N ASP A 332 3.79 -1.52 23.49
CA ASP A 332 3.77 -0.06 23.57
C ASP A 332 3.73 0.59 22.18
N PHE A 333 4.44 0.04 21.19
CA PHE A 333 4.39 0.53 19.81
C PHE A 333 3.04 0.27 19.15
N ASP A 334 2.41 -0.89 19.40
CA ASP A 334 1.05 -1.18 18.93
C ASP A 334 0.04 -0.18 19.56
N ALA A 335 0.16 0.07 20.87
CA ALA A 335 -0.69 1.00 21.59
C ALA A 335 -0.52 2.45 21.12
N GLU A 336 0.73 2.89 20.90
CA GLU A 336 1.06 4.24 20.46
C GLU A 336 0.59 4.50 19.02
N ASN A 337 0.83 3.57 18.09
CA ASN A 337 0.31 3.70 16.72
C ASN A 337 -1.23 3.67 16.69
N ALA A 338 -1.87 2.82 17.51
CA ALA A 338 -3.33 2.84 17.64
C ALA A 338 -3.84 4.16 18.23
N ALA A 339 -3.17 4.71 19.25
CA ALA A 339 -3.52 6.00 19.84
C ALA A 339 -3.37 7.16 18.84
N LEU A 340 -2.34 7.13 18.00
CA LEU A 340 -2.15 8.09 16.92
C LEU A 340 -3.36 8.11 15.97
N TRP A 341 -3.76 6.95 15.45
CA TRP A 341 -4.93 6.84 14.57
C TRP A 341 -6.25 7.23 15.25
N ARG A 342 -6.41 6.91 16.54
CA ARG A 342 -7.53 7.44 17.35
C ARG A 342 -7.46 8.96 17.49
N GLY A 343 -6.28 9.57 17.60
CA GLY A 343 -6.13 11.02 17.58
C GLY A 343 -6.60 11.64 16.27
N LEU A 344 -6.42 10.92 15.15
CA LEU A 344 -6.82 11.34 13.81
C LEU A 344 -8.29 11.12 13.46
N GLY A 345 -9.12 10.64 14.39
CA GLY A 345 -10.53 10.42 14.13
C GLY A 345 -10.92 8.98 13.82
N PHE A 346 -9.98 8.04 13.66
CA PHE A 346 -10.25 6.67 13.23
C PHE A 346 -10.49 5.70 14.39
N GLU A 347 -11.14 4.58 14.09
CA GLU A 347 -11.18 3.36 14.89
C GLU A 347 -10.11 2.39 14.35
N PRO A 348 -9.00 2.16 15.09
CA PRO A 348 -7.99 1.18 14.69
C PRO A 348 -8.52 -0.24 14.85
N VAL A 349 -8.49 -0.99 13.76
CA VAL A 349 -8.75 -2.42 13.70
C VAL A 349 -7.41 -3.14 13.66
N PRO A 350 -7.03 -3.89 14.71
CA PRO A 350 -5.74 -4.57 14.73
C PRO A 350 -5.70 -5.71 13.71
N ALA A 351 -4.79 -5.61 12.75
CA ALA A 351 -4.50 -6.67 11.81
C ALA A 351 -3.36 -7.52 12.38
N HIS A 352 -3.69 -8.69 12.92
CA HIS A 352 -2.73 -9.58 13.58
C HIS A 352 -2.03 -10.52 12.59
N GLY A 353 -0.89 -11.11 12.98
CA GLY A 353 -0.20 -12.18 12.25
C GLY A 353 0.95 -11.74 11.34
N TRP A 354 1.27 -10.44 11.29
CA TRP A 354 2.28 -9.91 10.36
C TRP A 354 3.72 -10.04 10.83
N THR A 355 3.96 -10.38 12.10
CA THR A 355 5.31 -10.49 12.67
C THR A 355 6.20 -11.47 11.92
N LYS A 356 5.65 -12.62 11.51
CA LYS A 356 6.40 -13.64 10.73
C LYS A 356 6.68 -13.21 9.29
N LEU A 357 5.96 -12.21 8.78
CA LEU A 357 6.09 -11.70 7.40
C LEU A 357 7.06 -10.51 7.31
N THR A 358 7.62 -10.05 8.42
CA THR A 358 8.60 -8.97 8.45
C THR A 358 9.83 -9.28 7.59
N VAL A 359 10.21 -10.55 7.46
CA VAL A 359 11.29 -11.02 6.55
C VAL A 359 11.00 -10.78 5.07
N ALA A 360 9.73 -10.75 4.68
CA ALA A 360 9.28 -10.48 3.33
C ALA A 360 8.99 -8.97 3.12
N MET A 361 9.23 -8.13 4.14
CA MET A 361 9.14 -6.67 4.08
C MET A 361 7.78 -6.13 3.58
N GLY A 362 6.68 -6.78 3.96
CA GLY A 362 5.32 -6.32 3.65
C GLY A 362 4.36 -6.56 4.81
N ALA A 363 3.22 -5.86 4.79
CA ALA A 363 2.12 -6.10 5.72
C ALA A 363 0.74 -6.02 5.02
N VAL A 364 -0.26 -5.44 5.70
CA VAL A 364 -1.67 -5.46 5.27
C VAL A 364 -1.83 -4.85 3.88
N ARG A 365 -1.29 -3.66 3.64
CA ARG A 365 -1.44 -3.00 2.34
C ARG A 365 -0.78 -3.80 1.23
N CYS A 366 0.46 -4.26 1.41
CA CYS A 366 1.16 -5.02 0.36
C CYS A 366 0.39 -6.29 -0.05
N ALA A 367 -0.26 -6.97 0.89
CA ALA A 367 -0.97 -8.22 0.65
C ALA A 367 -2.41 -8.06 0.12
N THR A 368 -2.90 -6.82 0.00
CA THR A 368 -4.29 -6.54 -0.37
C THR A 368 -4.34 -5.57 -1.55
N LYS A 369 -5.47 -5.55 -2.28
CA LYS A 369 -5.74 -4.52 -3.29
C LYS A 369 -7.18 -4.06 -3.18
N VAL A 370 -7.41 -2.79 -2.87
CA VAL A 370 -8.75 -2.21 -2.95
C VAL A 370 -9.12 -2.08 -4.43
N LEU A 371 -10.21 -2.74 -4.82
CA LEU A 371 -10.72 -2.74 -6.19
C LEU A 371 -11.81 -1.69 -6.38
N ARG A 372 -12.58 -1.38 -5.34
CA ARG A 372 -13.65 -0.39 -5.42
C ARG A 372 -13.92 0.25 -4.06
N ARG A 373 -14.25 1.54 -4.09
CA ARG A 373 -14.74 2.33 -2.95
C ARG A 373 -16.06 3.01 -3.28
N SER A 374 -16.84 3.29 -2.24
CA SER A 374 -18.06 4.08 -2.36
C SER A 374 -17.75 5.49 -2.91
N PRO A 375 -18.59 6.03 -3.82
CA PRO A 375 -18.41 7.37 -4.38
C PRO A 375 -18.93 8.48 -3.44
N SER A 376 -19.59 8.11 -2.34
CA SER A 376 -20.25 9.02 -1.39
C SER A 376 -19.30 9.92 -0.62
N PHE A 377 -18.01 9.58 -0.57
CA PHE A 377 -17.06 10.34 0.22
C PHE A 377 -16.53 11.55 -0.54
N ARG A 378 -16.97 12.73 -0.11
CA ARG A 378 -16.33 14.01 -0.46
C ARG A 378 -15.33 14.34 0.63
N PHE A 379 -14.07 14.54 0.25
CA PHE A 379 -13.07 15.09 1.16
C PHE A 379 -13.56 16.48 1.60
N ALA A 380 -13.59 16.72 2.91
CA ALA A 380 -13.95 18.04 3.42
C ALA A 380 -12.99 19.07 2.82
N ALA A 381 -13.55 20.13 2.23
CA ALA A 381 -12.81 21.19 1.56
C ALA A 381 -11.86 21.90 2.52
#